data_AF-A0AAW4YEU3-F1
#
_entry.id   AF-A0AAW4YEU3-F1
#
_cell.length_a   1.000
_cell.length_b   1.000
_cell.length_c   1.000
_cell.angle_alpha   90.00
_cell.angle_beta   90.00
_cell.angle_gamma   90.00
#
_symmetry.space_group_name_H-M   'P 1'
#
loop_
_entity.id
_entity.type
_entity.pdbx_description
1 polymer ?
#
loop_
_entity_poly.entity_id
_entity_poly.type
_entity_poly.pdbx_seq_one_letter_code
_entity_poly.pdbx_strand_id
1 'polypeptide(L)'
;DNFRWAGVPFYIRTGKRMKSKTIQVVVEFKEVPMNLYYETDKLLDSNLLVINIQPNEGVSLHLNAKKNTQGIETEPVQLSYSMSAQDK
;
A
#
# COMPACT_ATOMS: atom_id res chain seq x y z
N ASP A 1 -16.17 8.36 -18.45
CA ASP A 1 -14.70 8.30 -18.42
C ASP A 1 -14.17 9.64 -17.96
N ASN A 2 -13.26 9.72 -16.97
CA ASN A 2 -12.84 10.99 -16.35
C ASN A 2 -11.31 11.12 -16.42
N PHE A 3 -10.81 12.33 -16.70
CA PHE A 3 -9.39 12.65 -16.83
C PHE A 3 -8.55 12.17 -15.64
N ARG A 4 -9.11 12.16 -14.43
CA ARG A 4 -8.42 11.71 -13.22
C ARG A 4 -7.96 10.25 -13.29
N TRP A 5 -8.66 9.40 -14.04
CA TRP A 5 -8.40 7.97 -14.13
C TRP A 5 -7.86 7.53 -15.49
N ALA A 6 -7.54 8.47 -16.38
CA ALA A 6 -6.97 8.15 -17.68
C ALA A 6 -5.65 7.39 -17.50
N GLY A 7 -5.59 6.17 -18.05
CA GLY A 7 -4.41 5.30 -17.96
C GLY A 7 -4.20 4.59 -16.62
N VAL A 8 -5.16 4.65 -15.67
CA VAL A 8 -5.10 3.91 -14.40
C VAL A 8 -5.96 2.65 -14.49
N PRO A 9 -5.38 1.43 -14.46
CA PRO A 9 -6.15 0.20 -14.53
C PRO A 9 -6.88 -0.09 -13.21
N PHE A 10 -8.09 -0.64 -13.31
CA PHE A 10 -8.85 -1.14 -12.16
C PHE A 10 -8.93 -2.66 -12.22
N TYR A 11 -8.36 -3.32 -11.21
CA TYR A 11 -8.43 -4.77 -11.07
C TYR A 11 -9.50 -5.14 -10.05
N ILE A 12 -10.40 -6.05 -10.44
CA ILE A 12 -11.42 -6.60 -9.55
C ILE A 12 -11.19 -8.10 -9.43
N ARG A 13 -11.00 -8.58 -8.20
CA ARG A 13 -10.83 -10.00 -7.90
C ARG A 13 -11.92 -10.46 -6.93
N THR A 14 -12.69 -11.46 -7.35
CA THR A 14 -13.69 -12.12 -6.51
C THR A 14 -13.53 -13.64 -6.63
N GLY A 15 -13.95 -14.39 -5.62
CA GLY A 15 -13.88 -15.85 -5.65
C GLY A 15 -14.57 -16.50 -4.46
N LYS A 16 -15.11 -17.70 -4.66
CA LYS A 16 -15.60 -18.59 -3.60
C LYS A 16 -14.54 -19.64 -3.28
N ARG A 17 -14.55 -20.17 -2.06
CA ARG A 17 -13.55 -21.17 -1.57
C ARG A 17 -12.10 -20.69 -1.70
N MET A 18 -11.86 -19.39 -1.52
CA MET A 18 -10.52 -18.82 -1.41
C MET A 18 -9.89 -19.16 -0.05
N LYS A 19 -8.56 -19.06 0.06
CA LYS A 19 -7.80 -19.34 1.29
C LYS A 19 -8.27 -18.53 2.50
N SER A 20 -8.76 -17.31 2.28
CA SER A 20 -9.26 -16.41 3.33
C SER A 20 -10.49 -15.64 2.85
N LYS A 21 -11.37 -15.27 3.79
CA LYS A 21 -12.42 -14.29 3.56
C LYS A 21 -11.79 -12.90 3.73
N THR A 22 -11.83 -12.09 2.68
CA THR A 22 -11.27 -10.74 2.69
C THR A 22 -12.07 -9.84 1.76
N ILE A 23 -12.42 -8.65 2.23
CA ILE A 23 -12.94 -7.56 1.41
C ILE A 23 -11.99 -6.39 1.65
N GLN A 24 -11.30 -5.96 0.59
CA GLN A 24 -10.32 -4.88 0.69
C GLN A 24 -10.23 -4.10 -0.62
N VAL A 25 -9.82 -2.84 -0.50
CA VAL A 25 -9.39 -2.00 -1.62
C VAL A 25 -7.91 -1.73 -1.45
N VAL A 26 -7.13 -1.95 -2.50
CA VAL A 26 -5.69 -1.65 -2.51
C VAL A 26 -5.46 -0.59 -3.56
N VAL A 27 -4.88 0.53 -3.14
CA VAL A 27 -4.41 1.59 -4.03
C VAL A 27 -2.89 1.51 -4.08
N GLU A 28 -2.37 1.20 -5.26
CA GLU A 28 -0.95 1.19 -5.55
C GLU A 28 -0.54 2.54 -6.15
N PHE A 29 0.38 3.23 -5.49
CA PHE A 29 0.91 4.49 -5.98
C PHE A 29 2.03 4.23 -6.98
N LYS A 30 2.12 5.09 -8.01
CA LYS A 30 3.25 5.04 -8.94
C LYS A 30 4.56 5.23 -8.18
N GLU A 31 5.58 4.52 -8.62
CA GLU A 31 6.95 4.77 -8.19
C GLU A 31 7.31 6.24 -8.39
N VAL A 32 8.14 6.77 -7.49
CA VAL A 32 8.57 8.17 -7.56
C VAL A 32 9.51 8.31 -8.77
N PRO A 33 9.19 9.16 -9.77
CA PRO A 33 9.86 9.16 -11.08
C PRO A 33 11.30 9.68 -11.08
N MET A 34 11.91 9.92 -9.92
CA MET A 34 13.30 10.29 -9.80
C MET A 34 13.73 10.01 -8.36
N ASN A 35 14.47 8.92 -8.18
CA ASN A 35 15.07 8.59 -6.91
C ASN A 35 16.36 9.41 -6.76
N LEU A 36 16.23 10.75 -6.59
CA LEU A 36 17.35 11.71 -6.53
C LEU A 36 18.39 11.40 -5.42
N TYR A 37 18.06 10.46 -4.53
CA TYR A 37 18.88 10.06 -3.41
C TYR A 37 19.54 8.67 -3.58
N TYR A 38 19.21 7.90 -4.62
CA TYR A 38 19.59 6.49 -4.71
C TYR A 38 20.30 6.20 -6.03
N GLU A 39 21.64 6.22 -6.01
CA GLU A 39 22.51 5.55 -6.98
C GLU A 39 22.57 4.02 -6.72
N THR A 40 21.49 3.44 -6.19
CA THR A 40 21.44 2.01 -5.85
C THR A 40 20.38 1.34 -6.70
N ASP A 41 20.78 0.32 -7.45
CA ASP A 41 19.96 -0.56 -8.31
C ASP A 41 18.84 -1.33 -7.59
N LYS A 42 18.40 -0.87 -6.41
CA LYS A 42 17.29 -1.46 -5.67
C LYS A 42 16.00 -0.77 -6.09
N LEU A 43 15.20 -1.50 -6.87
CA LEU A 43 13.78 -1.20 -7.07
C LEU A 43 13.13 -1.05 -5.69
N LEU A 44 12.67 0.16 -5.38
CA LEU A 44 11.87 0.40 -4.19
C LEU A 44 10.46 -0.12 -4.45
N ASP A 45 9.90 -0.83 -3.47
CA ASP A 45 8.51 -1.27 -3.57
C ASP A 45 7.57 -0.06 -3.67
N SER A 46 6.52 -0.18 -4.48
CA SER A 46 5.49 0.86 -4.59
C SER A 46 4.78 1.08 -3.26
N ASN A 47 4.44 2.35 -2.95
CA ASN A 47 3.64 2.64 -1.76
C ASN A 47 2.23 2.05 -1.94
N LEU A 48 1.66 1.49 -0.87
CA LEU A 48 0.32 0.90 -0.90
C LEU A 48 -0.56 1.53 0.18
N LEU A 49 -1.77 1.95 -0.21
CA LEU A 49 -2.86 2.21 0.72
C LEU A 49 -3.82 1.02 0.68
N VAL A 50 -3.89 0.28 1.78
CA VAL A 50 -4.78 -0.87 1.94
C VAL A 50 -5.92 -0.45 2.86
N ILE A 51 -7.14 -0.55 2.34
CA ILE A 51 -8.37 -0.30 3.09
C ILE A 51 -9.03 -1.66 3.30
N ASN A 52 -9.02 -2.14 4.54
CA ASN A 52 -9.64 -3.40 4.91
C ASN A 52 -11.08 -3.15 5.35
N ILE A 53 -12.02 -3.77 4.64
CA ILE A 53 -13.45 -3.60 4.88
C ILE A 53 -13.98 -4.73 5.77
N GLN A 54 -13.59 -5.98 5.53
CA GLN A 54 -13.94 -7.13 6.38
C GLN A 54 -12.92 -8.26 6.21
N PRO A 55 -12.69 -9.10 7.23
CA PRO A 55 -13.31 -9.08 8.57
C PRO A 55 -12.57 -8.21 9.59
N ASN A 56 -11.41 -7.65 9.23
CA ASN A 56 -10.59 -6.82 10.10
C ASN A 56 -10.65 -5.39 9.56
N GLU A 57 -11.64 -4.62 10.02
CA GLU A 57 -11.85 -3.24 9.60
C GLU A 57 -10.64 -2.38 9.97
N GLY A 58 -10.10 -1.65 9.00
CA GLY A 58 -8.91 -0.85 9.24
C GLY A 58 -8.31 -0.28 7.96
N VAL A 59 -7.21 0.45 8.14
CA VAL A 59 -6.43 1.03 7.06
C VAL A 59 -4.96 0.83 7.36
N SER A 60 -4.18 0.40 6.37
CA SER A 60 -2.72 0.45 6.42
C SER A 60 -2.13 1.22 5.26
N LEU A 61 -1.06 1.97 5.55
CA LEU A 61 -0.26 2.70 4.57
C LEU A 61 1.16 2.15 4.62
N HIS A 62 1.60 1.57 3.50
CA HIS A 62 2.93 1.00 3.32
C HIS A 62 3.78 2.04 2.58
N LEU A 63 4.89 2.44 3.19
CA LEU A 63 5.76 3.51 2.71
C LEU A 63 7.21 3.06 2.77
N ASN A 64 8.06 3.68 1.96
CA ASN A 64 9.51 3.59 2.14
C ASN A 64 9.98 4.76 3.01
N ALA A 65 10.56 4.48 4.17
CA ALA A 65 11.12 5.48 5.07
C ALA A 65 12.65 5.38 5.14
N LYS A 66 13.32 6.49 5.45
CA LYS A 66 14.76 6.50 5.66
C LYS A 66 15.11 5.64 6.88
N LYS A 67 16.02 4.70 6.70
CA LYS A 67 16.59 3.89 7.77
C LYS A 67 17.47 4.76 8.66
N ASN A 68 17.39 4.56 9.98
CA ASN A 68 18.10 5.39 10.97
C ASN A 68 19.61 5.05 11.10
N THR A 69 20.23 4.47 10.07
CA THR A 69 21.66 4.13 10.01
C THR A 69 22.46 5.21 9.30
N GLN A 70 23.79 5.19 9.46
CA GLN A 70 24.68 6.04 8.67
C GLN A 70 24.59 5.63 7.20
N GLY A 71 23.94 6.45 6.37
CA GLY A 71 23.75 6.19 4.94
C GLY A 71 22.42 6.72 4.40
N ILE A 72 22.22 6.55 3.09
CA ILE A 72 20.95 6.78 2.39
C ILE A 72 20.35 5.41 2.06
N GLU A 73 19.92 4.70 3.09
CA GLU A 73 19.18 3.45 2.92
C GLU A 73 17.72 3.69 3.32
N THR A 74 16.80 3.02 2.64
CA THR A 74 15.38 2.98 2.99
C THR A 74 14.96 1.60 3.47
N GLU A 75 13.93 1.59 4.30
CA GLU A 75 13.22 0.39 4.70
C GLU A 75 11.71 0.57 4.55
N PRO A 76 10.99 -0.50 4.20
CA PRO A 76 9.54 -0.46 4.17
C PRO A 76 9.00 -0.32 5.59
N VAL A 77 8.14 0.66 5.81
CA VAL A 77 7.41 0.89 7.06
C VAL A 77 5.92 0.78 6.82
N GLN A 78 5.21 0.27 7.82
CA GLN A 78 3.75 0.12 7.80
C GLN A 78 3.14 0.97 8.89
N LEU A 79 2.28 1.91 8.49
CA LEU A 79 1.40 2.64 9.40
C LEU A 79 0.05 1.94 9.38
N SER A 80 -0.43 1.43 10.51
CA SER A 80 -1.68 0.67 10.57
C SER A 80 -2.63 1.22 11.61
N TYR A 81 -3.90 1.34 11.23
CA TYR A 81 -5.03 1.56 12.11
C TYR A 81 -6.01 0.39 11.96
N SER A 82 -6.49 -0.14 13.08
CA SER A 82 -7.50 -1.20 13.12
C SER A 82 -8.65 -0.77 14.02
N MET A 83 -9.88 -0.93 13.55
CA MET A 83 -11.07 -0.71 14.36
C MET A 83 -11.24 -1.93 15.28
N SER A 84 -11.17 -1.71 16.60
CA SER A 84 -11.48 -2.74 17.59
C SER A 84 -12.97 -2.71 17.91
N ALA A 85 -13.53 -3.83 18.37
CA ALA A 85 -14.95 -3.98 18.69
C ALA A 85 -15.48 -3.08 19.83
N GLN A 86 -14.69 -2.13 20.33
CA GLN A 86 -15.08 -1.17 21.38
C GLN A 86 -15.86 0.04 20.85
N ASP A 87 -15.89 0.27 19.53
CA ASP A 87 -16.57 1.41 18.90
C ASP A 87 -18.00 1.09 18.41
N LYS A 88 -18.73 0.18 19.08
CA LYS A 88 -20.15 -0.12 18.79
C LYS A 88 -21.05 0.06 19.99
#